data_AF-A0A534SSH1-F1
#
_entry.id   AF-A0A534SSH1-F1
#
_cell.length_a   1.000
_cell.length_b   1.000
_cell.length_c   1.000
_cell.angle_alpha   90.00
_cell.angle_beta   90.00
_cell.angle_gamma   90.00
#
_symmetry.space_group_name_H-M   'P 1'
#
loop_
_entity.id
_entity.type
_entity.pdbx_description
1 polymer ?
#
loop_
_entity_poly.entity_id
_entity_poly.type
_entity_poly.pdbx_seq_one_letter_code
_entity_poly.pdbx_strand_id
1 'polypeptide(L)'
;MRVTKLLYLGMIAIGMGSFLIAAPVPLGSQQGGGTAVRIDNDDIGGVVRSANGPEAGVWVIAETTDLPTKYAKIVVTDDLGRYVIPDLPKANYNIWVRGYGLIDGPKARATPGKMVNLKAVTAPSESAAAQYYPSIYWYSMLKIPDKSNFPGTGADGNGIPGRLRSQGQWLAGIKTLGCNSCHQLGNKATRVISKDLGHFNSSLDAWQRRVLSGQASEIMIRNLKDLEPVLALQLFADWTDRIAAGELPKAKPPRPQGKERNVVITL
;
A
#
# COMPACT_ATOMS: atom_id res chain seq x y z
N MET A 1 -58.64 73.45 48.99
CA MET A 1 -59.85 72.72 49.44
C MET A 1 -59.50 71.26 49.70
N ARG A 2 -59.78 70.79 50.92
CA ARG A 2 -60.07 69.41 51.40
C ARG A 2 -59.07 68.24 51.14
N VAL A 3 -58.48 67.77 52.26
CA VAL A 3 -58.28 66.39 52.81
C VAL A 3 -58.71 65.21 51.90
N THR A 4 -58.05 64.03 51.79
CA THR A 4 -57.60 63.08 52.84
C THR A 4 -56.84 61.86 52.21
N LYS A 5 -55.81 61.32 52.91
CA LYS A 5 -55.47 59.89 53.27
C LYS A 5 -55.72 58.74 52.23
N LEU A 6 -54.94 57.66 52.07
CA LEU A 6 -54.06 56.87 52.95
C LEU A 6 -53.25 55.79 52.12
N LEU A 7 -51.99 55.53 52.52
CA LEU A 7 -51.17 54.30 52.60
C LEU A 7 -51.40 53.06 51.68
N TYR A 8 -50.33 52.50 51.08
CA TYR A 8 -49.55 51.34 51.59
C TYR A 8 -48.31 50.97 50.71
N LEU A 9 -47.14 51.13 51.34
CA LEU A 9 -45.82 50.43 51.26
C LEU A 9 -45.58 49.26 50.29
N GLY A 10 -44.40 49.27 49.64
CA GLY A 10 -43.71 48.06 49.15
C GLY A 10 -42.49 48.29 48.23
N MET A 11 -41.30 48.55 48.82
CA MET A 11 -39.90 48.33 48.37
C MET A 11 -39.57 48.26 46.84
N ILE A 12 -38.88 49.23 46.25
CA ILE A 12 -37.39 49.38 46.11
C ILE A 12 -36.66 48.10 45.66
N ALA A 13 -36.10 48.09 44.44
CA ALA A 13 -34.65 47.98 44.17
C ALA A 13 -34.32 47.51 42.73
N ILE A 14 -33.77 48.44 41.94
CA ILE A 14 -32.56 48.33 41.09
C ILE A 14 -32.23 46.92 40.53
N GLY A 15 -32.58 46.70 39.26
CA GLY A 15 -32.04 45.59 38.46
C GLY A 15 -30.64 45.93 37.95
N MET A 16 -29.60 45.42 38.60
CA MET A 16 -28.22 45.45 38.11
C MET A 16 -27.88 44.07 37.56
N GLY A 17 -27.66 43.99 36.25
CA GLY A 17 -27.39 42.74 35.53
C GLY A 17 -26.05 42.12 35.93
N SER A 18 -26.11 40.87 36.40
CA SER A 18 -24.95 40.02 36.61
C SER A 18 -24.72 39.13 35.39
N PHE A 19 -23.67 39.47 34.63
CA PHE A 19 -23.09 38.60 33.61
C PHE A 19 -22.41 37.40 34.30
N LEU A 20 -22.92 36.19 34.07
CA LEU A 20 -22.22 34.94 34.43
C LEU A 20 -21.22 34.58 33.33
N ILE A 21 -19.93 34.68 33.66
CA ILE A 21 -18.84 34.12 32.87
C ILE A 21 -18.81 32.61 33.12
N ALA A 22 -19.36 31.82 32.19
CA ALA A 22 -19.17 30.39 32.19
C ALA A 22 -17.83 30.07 31.50
N ALA A 23 -16.85 29.59 32.27
CA ALA A 23 -15.64 29.02 31.70
C ALA A 23 -15.99 27.69 30.98
N PRO A 24 -15.47 27.43 29.77
CA PRO A 24 -15.69 26.16 29.11
C PRO A 24 -14.94 25.07 29.87
N VAL A 25 -15.68 24.13 30.47
CA VAL A 25 -15.12 22.87 30.94
C VAL A 25 -14.57 22.15 29.70
N PRO A 26 -13.29 21.73 29.66
CA PRO A 26 -12.81 20.90 28.59
C PRO A 26 -13.56 19.56 28.67
N LEU A 27 -14.53 19.37 27.79
CA LEU A 27 -15.09 18.06 27.50
C LEU A 27 -13.95 17.22 26.95
N GLY A 28 -13.29 16.46 27.82
CA GLY A 28 -12.42 15.38 27.41
C GLY A 28 -13.23 14.50 26.46
N SER A 29 -12.79 14.41 25.22
CA SER A 29 -13.35 13.47 24.25
C SER A 29 -13.29 12.08 24.89
N GLN A 30 -14.40 11.58 25.40
CA GLN A 30 -14.53 10.14 25.63
C GLN A 30 -14.24 9.50 24.28
N GLN A 31 -13.10 8.83 24.18
CA GLN A 31 -12.78 7.96 23.06
C GLN A 31 -13.95 7.00 22.92
N GLY A 32 -14.73 7.18 21.85
CA GLY A 32 -15.98 6.47 21.66
C GLY A 32 -15.81 4.95 21.79
N GLY A 33 -16.48 4.38 22.78
CA GLY A 33 -17.41 3.25 22.65
C GLY A 33 -17.01 1.98 21.87
N GLY A 34 -15.73 1.68 21.70
CA GLY A 34 -15.27 0.40 21.16
C GLY A 34 -14.84 -0.54 22.29
N THR A 35 -15.20 -1.83 22.21
CA THR A 35 -14.62 -2.87 23.07
C THR A 35 -13.11 -2.75 23.04
N ALA A 36 -12.51 -2.53 24.22
CA ALA A 36 -11.06 -2.43 24.38
C ALA A 36 -10.40 -3.67 23.77
N VAL A 37 -9.34 -3.44 22.98
CA VAL A 37 -8.51 -4.53 22.45
C VAL A 37 -7.94 -5.29 23.64
N ARG A 38 -8.14 -6.61 23.64
CA ARG A 38 -7.62 -7.51 24.67
C ARG A 38 -6.33 -8.11 24.15
N ILE A 39 -5.32 -8.13 25.00
CA ILE A 39 -4.01 -8.72 24.78
C ILE A 39 -3.62 -9.46 26.05
N ASP A 40 -2.78 -10.49 25.92
CA ASP A 40 -2.01 -11.04 27.03
C ASP A 40 -0.58 -10.47 27.07
N ASN A 41 0.33 -11.17 27.74
CA ASN A 41 1.67 -10.64 28.05
C ASN A 41 2.67 -10.80 26.91
N ASP A 42 2.39 -11.67 25.94
CA ASP A 42 3.21 -11.89 24.75
C ASP A 42 2.59 -11.29 23.47
N ASP A 43 1.45 -10.64 23.61
CA ASP A 43 0.79 -9.89 22.54
C ASP A 43 1.21 -8.41 22.45
N ILE A 44 1.05 -7.80 21.28
CA ILE A 44 0.99 -6.33 21.14
C ILE A 44 -0.30 -5.94 20.42
N GLY A 45 -1.10 -5.09 21.04
CA GLY A 45 -2.41 -4.69 20.52
C GLY A 45 -2.52 -3.18 20.33
N GLY A 46 -3.54 -2.74 19.61
CA GLY A 46 -3.75 -1.32 19.39
C GLY A 46 -4.83 -0.99 18.37
N VAL A 47 -4.91 0.31 18.07
CA VAL A 47 -5.78 0.84 17.01
C VAL A 47 -4.95 1.67 16.04
N VAL A 48 -5.15 1.45 14.75
CA VAL A 48 -4.62 2.28 13.67
C VAL A 48 -5.64 3.34 13.28
N ARG A 49 -5.20 4.60 13.24
CA ARG A 49 -5.99 5.74 12.75
C ARG A 49 -5.21 6.62 11.80
N SER A 50 -5.89 7.21 10.81
CA SER A 50 -5.38 8.32 10.00
C SER A 50 -6.18 9.59 10.29
N ALA A 51 -5.93 10.65 9.50
CA ALA A 51 -6.75 11.86 9.51
C ALA A 51 -8.23 11.57 9.15
N ASN A 52 -8.52 10.46 8.48
CA ASN A 52 -9.87 10.07 8.05
C ASN A 52 -10.59 9.14 9.05
N GLY A 53 -9.98 8.84 10.20
CA GLY A 53 -10.53 7.94 11.21
C GLY A 53 -9.81 6.59 11.26
N PRO A 54 -10.44 5.54 11.82
CA PRO A 54 -9.86 4.20 11.87
C PRO A 54 -9.54 3.63 10.49
N GLU A 55 -8.39 2.97 10.36
CA GLU A 55 -7.97 2.35 9.10
C GLU A 55 -8.24 0.85 9.11
N ALA A 56 -9.28 0.42 8.39
CA ALA A 56 -9.61 -0.99 8.23
C ALA A 56 -8.77 -1.65 7.12
N GLY A 57 -8.44 -2.93 7.31
CA GLY A 57 -7.73 -3.72 6.30
C GLY A 57 -6.31 -3.25 6.01
N VAL A 58 -5.61 -2.69 6.99
CA VAL A 58 -4.19 -2.31 6.85
C VAL A 58 -3.30 -3.28 7.60
N TRP A 59 -2.08 -3.49 7.11
CA TRP A 59 -1.12 -4.40 7.71
C TRP A 59 -0.37 -3.70 8.84
N VAL A 60 -0.40 -4.28 10.02
CA VAL A 60 0.46 -3.90 11.14
C VAL A 60 1.61 -4.88 11.21
N ILE A 61 2.83 -4.35 11.16
CA ILE A 61 4.07 -5.10 11.02
C ILE A 61 4.91 -4.83 12.25
N ALA A 62 5.22 -5.89 13.01
CA ALA A 62 6.24 -5.87 14.06
C ALA A 62 7.49 -6.57 13.53
N GLU A 63 8.63 -5.89 13.53
CA GLU A 63 9.92 -6.43 13.09
C GLU A 63 10.99 -6.26 14.16
N THR A 64 11.87 -7.24 14.31
CA THR A 64 13.00 -7.19 15.23
C THR A 64 14.26 -7.86 14.65
N THR A 65 15.41 -7.39 15.13
CA THR A 65 16.73 -7.99 14.90
C THR A 65 17.39 -8.41 16.21
N ASP A 66 16.68 -8.36 17.33
CA ASP A 66 17.20 -8.69 18.67
C ASP A 66 17.27 -10.21 18.89
N LEU A 67 16.65 -10.99 18.00
CA LEU A 67 16.66 -12.46 18.01
C LEU A 67 17.82 -13.01 17.16
N PRO A 68 18.21 -14.29 17.32
CA PRO A 68 19.29 -14.90 16.52
C PRO A 68 19.07 -14.84 15.00
N THR A 69 17.81 -14.74 14.56
CA THR A 69 17.43 -14.46 13.17
C THR A 69 16.54 -13.23 13.12
N LYS A 70 16.54 -12.53 11.99
CA LYS A 70 15.52 -11.49 11.74
C LYS A 70 14.14 -12.10 11.88
N TYR A 71 13.22 -11.34 12.46
CA TYR A 71 11.86 -11.80 12.70
C TYR A 71 10.89 -10.68 12.35
N ALA A 72 9.82 -11.03 11.64
CA ALA A 72 8.67 -10.16 11.48
C ALA A 72 7.36 -10.91 11.69
N LYS A 73 6.40 -10.28 12.36
CA LYS A 73 5.01 -10.73 12.41
C LYS A 73 4.07 -9.66 11.88
N ILE A 74 3.16 -10.06 11.02
CA ILE A 74 2.25 -9.17 10.29
C ILE A 74 0.82 -9.62 10.54
N VAL A 75 -0.04 -8.68 10.90
CA VAL A 75 -1.48 -8.87 11.09
C VAL A 75 -2.26 -7.80 10.34
N VAL A 76 -3.57 -7.95 10.24
CA VAL A 76 -4.45 -7.01 9.53
C VAL A 76 -5.47 -6.40 10.50
N THR A 77 -5.74 -5.11 10.36
CA THR A 77 -6.75 -4.43 11.18
C THR A 77 -8.18 -4.81 10.80
N ASP A 78 -9.06 -4.84 11.80
CA ASP A 78 -10.50 -5.01 11.62
C ASP A 78 -11.21 -3.73 11.13
N ASP A 79 -12.56 -3.75 11.04
CA ASP A 79 -13.38 -2.60 10.61
C ASP A 79 -13.22 -1.35 11.47
N LEU A 80 -12.78 -1.52 12.72
CA LEU A 80 -12.56 -0.43 13.67
C LEU A 80 -11.07 -0.06 13.78
N GLY A 81 -10.23 -0.55 12.86
CA GLY A 81 -8.80 -0.30 12.85
C GLY A 81 -8.03 -1.02 13.96
N ARG A 82 -8.65 -1.97 14.67
CA ARG A 82 -8.05 -2.67 15.80
C ARG A 82 -7.17 -3.81 15.32
N TYR A 83 -6.09 -4.08 16.04
CA TYR A 83 -5.20 -5.20 15.77
C TYR A 83 -4.66 -5.83 17.05
N VAL A 84 -4.28 -7.10 16.94
CA VAL A 84 -3.44 -7.82 17.92
C VAL A 84 -2.38 -8.56 17.12
N ILE A 85 -1.11 -8.38 17.47
CA ILE A 85 0.02 -9.17 16.97
C ILE A 85 0.31 -10.21 18.05
N PRO A 86 -0.05 -11.49 17.84
CA PRO A 86 -0.03 -12.45 18.91
C PRO A 86 1.31 -13.14 19.09
N ASP A 87 1.54 -13.77 20.25
CA ASP A 87 2.63 -14.72 20.52
C ASP A 87 4.02 -14.20 20.06
N LEU A 88 4.38 -12.99 20.47
CA LEU A 88 5.67 -12.40 20.13
C LEU A 88 6.76 -12.88 21.10
N PRO A 89 7.88 -13.42 20.59
CA PRO A 89 9.06 -13.67 21.42
C PRO A 89 9.51 -12.40 22.16
N LYS A 90 10.09 -12.58 23.36
CA LYS A 90 10.60 -11.45 24.15
C LYS A 90 11.76 -10.75 23.42
N ALA A 91 11.49 -9.57 22.88
CA ALA A 91 12.43 -8.72 22.16
C ALA A 91 11.90 -7.27 22.10
N ASN A 92 12.71 -6.33 21.61
CA ASN A 92 12.20 -5.02 21.20
C ASN A 92 11.79 -5.07 19.73
N TYR A 93 10.62 -4.54 19.42
CA TYR A 93 10.07 -4.50 18.07
C TYR A 93 9.97 -3.06 17.58
N ASN A 94 10.25 -2.86 16.30
CA ASN A 94 9.71 -1.72 15.56
C ASN A 94 8.36 -2.11 15.00
N ILE A 95 7.33 -1.33 15.31
CA ILE A 95 5.95 -1.57 14.90
C ILE A 95 5.47 -0.42 14.04
N TRP A 96 4.90 -0.75 12.90
CA TRP A 96 4.45 0.24 11.93
C TRP A 96 3.31 -0.30 11.08
N VAL A 97 2.70 0.59 10.31
CA VAL A 97 1.54 0.28 9.49
C VAL A 97 1.81 0.55 8.02
N ARG A 98 1.29 -0.33 7.16
CA ARG A 98 1.26 -0.20 5.71
C ARG A 98 -0.14 -0.52 5.20
N GLY A 99 -0.57 0.13 4.12
CA GLY A 99 -1.82 -0.21 3.46
C GLY A 99 -1.95 0.43 2.09
N TYR A 100 -2.78 -0.14 1.22
CA TYR A 100 -3.08 0.49 -0.06
C TYR A 100 -3.83 1.81 0.13
N GLY A 101 -3.45 2.83 -0.65
CA GLY A 101 -3.93 4.21 -0.47
C GLY A 101 -3.18 4.99 0.61
N LEU A 102 -2.21 4.37 1.30
CA LEU A 102 -1.37 4.98 2.31
C LEU A 102 0.10 4.99 1.85
N ILE A 103 0.94 5.71 2.58
CA ILE A 103 2.38 5.45 2.63
C ILE A 103 2.72 4.79 3.96
N ASP A 104 3.95 4.28 4.08
CA ASP A 104 4.41 3.66 5.33
C ASP A 104 4.32 4.65 6.50
N GLY A 105 3.68 4.21 7.58
CA GLY A 105 3.58 4.98 8.82
C GLY A 105 4.91 5.06 9.57
N PRO A 106 5.06 6.02 10.49
CA PRO A 106 6.22 6.08 11.37
C PRO A 106 6.32 4.81 12.24
N LYS A 107 7.56 4.38 12.51
CA LYS A 107 7.84 3.24 13.38
C LYS A 107 7.77 3.65 14.85
N ALA A 108 7.06 2.86 15.65
CA ALA A 108 7.04 2.94 17.11
C ALA A 108 7.80 1.77 17.71
N ARG A 109 8.53 1.99 18.81
CA ARG A 109 9.19 0.91 19.55
C ARG A 109 8.26 0.36 20.63
N ALA A 110 8.20 -0.96 20.76
CA ALA A 110 7.47 -1.62 21.83
C ALA A 110 8.02 -3.02 22.13
N THR A 111 7.66 -3.53 23.31
CA THR A 111 7.87 -4.92 23.73
C THR A 111 6.51 -5.61 23.86
N PRO A 112 6.46 -6.95 23.90
CA PRO A 112 5.23 -7.68 24.20
C PRO A 112 4.56 -7.23 25.51
N GLY A 113 3.24 -7.40 25.59
CA GLY A 113 2.37 -6.97 26.68
C GLY A 113 1.97 -5.49 26.64
N LYS A 114 2.06 -4.83 25.47
CA LYS A 114 1.82 -3.39 25.34
C LYS A 114 0.68 -3.06 24.38
N MET A 115 -0.03 -1.99 24.73
CA MET A 115 -0.99 -1.32 23.85
C MET A 115 -0.28 -0.18 23.10
N VAL A 116 -0.32 -0.20 21.78
CA VAL A 116 0.36 0.76 20.89
C VAL A 116 -0.64 1.27 19.85
N ASN A 117 -1.05 2.53 19.95
CA ASN A 117 -1.85 3.14 18.89
C ASN A 117 -0.94 3.66 17.78
N LEU A 118 -1.28 3.34 16.53
CA LEU A 118 -0.46 3.69 15.37
C LEU A 118 -1.16 4.75 14.52
N LYS A 119 -0.37 5.69 13.99
CA LYS A 119 -0.83 6.69 13.04
C LYS A 119 -0.51 6.23 11.62
N ALA A 120 -1.54 6.03 10.81
CA ALA A 120 -1.41 5.84 9.38
C ALA A 120 -1.28 7.19 8.65
N VAL A 121 -0.54 7.18 7.53
CA VAL A 121 -0.30 8.37 6.71
C VAL A 121 -0.95 8.16 5.34
N THR A 122 -1.93 8.98 5.02
CA THR A 122 -2.58 8.99 3.70
C THR A 122 -1.57 9.31 2.62
N ALA A 123 -1.62 8.60 1.50
CA ALA A 123 -0.72 8.91 0.40
C ALA A 123 -1.01 10.33 -0.14
N PRO A 124 0.02 11.18 -0.35
CA PRO A 124 -0.18 12.56 -0.80
C PRO A 124 -0.64 12.66 -2.26
N SER A 125 -0.56 11.57 -3.03
CA SER A 125 -1.02 11.49 -4.41
C SER A 125 -1.28 10.04 -4.82
N GLU A 126 -1.97 9.84 -5.94
CA GLU A 126 -2.17 8.49 -6.51
C GLU A 126 -0.84 7.84 -6.90
N SER A 127 0.12 8.62 -7.41
CA SER A 127 1.46 8.12 -7.75
C SER A 127 2.20 7.63 -6.51
N ALA A 128 2.10 8.35 -5.38
CA ALA A 128 2.68 7.92 -4.11
C ALA A 128 2.02 6.63 -3.61
N ALA A 129 0.69 6.52 -3.69
CA ALA A 129 -0.04 5.30 -3.33
C ALA A 129 0.36 4.10 -4.20
N ALA A 130 0.50 4.32 -5.52
CA ALA A 130 0.81 3.27 -6.48
C ALA A 130 2.19 2.64 -6.27
N GLN A 131 3.14 3.35 -5.63
CA GLN A 131 4.44 2.77 -5.28
C GLN A 131 4.33 1.55 -4.36
N TYR A 132 3.25 1.45 -3.59
CA TYR A 132 2.96 0.36 -2.67
C TYR A 132 2.10 -0.75 -3.29
N TYR A 133 1.65 -0.59 -4.54
CA TYR A 133 0.84 -1.62 -5.19
C TYR A 133 1.69 -2.87 -5.49
N PRO A 134 1.09 -4.07 -5.43
CA PRO A 134 1.78 -5.30 -5.83
C PRO A 134 2.28 -5.19 -7.26
N SER A 135 3.36 -5.90 -7.57
CA SER A 135 3.98 -5.85 -8.88
C SER A 135 3.01 -6.14 -10.03
N ILE A 136 2.05 -7.03 -9.80
CA ILE A 136 1.10 -7.49 -10.82
C ILE A 136 0.25 -6.35 -11.37
N TYR A 137 -0.02 -5.32 -10.58
CA TYR A 137 -0.75 -4.12 -11.03
C TYR A 137 0.08 -3.32 -12.02
N TRP A 138 1.36 -3.13 -11.75
CA TRP A 138 2.29 -2.50 -12.68
C TRP A 138 2.53 -3.35 -13.92
N TYR A 139 2.73 -4.65 -13.75
CA TYR A 139 2.94 -5.59 -14.86
C TYR A 139 1.71 -5.68 -15.77
N SER A 140 0.49 -5.52 -15.23
CA SER A 140 -0.74 -5.50 -16.04
C SER A 140 -0.83 -4.34 -17.05
N MET A 141 0.03 -3.32 -16.91
CA MET A 141 0.09 -2.20 -17.85
C MET A 141 0.90 -2.51 -19.13
N LEU A 142 1.65 -3.62 -19.13
CA LEU A 142 2.40 -4.08 -20.30
C LEU A 142 1.41 -4.36 -21.44
N LYS A 143 1.62 -3.70 -22.59
CA LYS A 143 0.85 -4.00 -23.80
C LYS A 143 1.16 -5.42 -24.26
N ILE A 144 0.14 -6.06 -24.82
CA ILE A 144 0.24 -7.41 -25.37
C ILE A 144 -0.11 -7.34 -26.86
N PRO A 145 0.53 -8.14 -27.73
CA PRO A 145 0.19 -8.17 -29.15
C PRO A 145 -1.29 -8.51 -29.36
N ASP A 146 -1.94 -7.91 -30.35
CA ASP A 146 -3.36 -8.15 -30.62
C ASP A 146 -3.63 -9.62 -30.97
N LYS A 147 -4.83 -10.11 -30.67
CA LYS A 147 -5.26 -11.46 -31.07
C LYS A 147 -5.19 -11.67 -32.58
N SER A 148 -5.42 -10.62 -33.38
CA SER A 148 -5.32 -10.67 -34.85
C SER A 148 -3.91 -10.95 -35.37
N ASN A 149 -2.88 -10.80 -34.53
CA ASN A 149 -1.50 -11.11 -34.91
C ASN A 149 -1.18 -12.61 -34.80
N PHE A 150 -2.18 -13.45 -34.47
CA PHE A 150 -1.99 -14.88 -34.32
C PHE A 150 -2.89 -15.68 -35.29
N PRO A 151 -2.41 -16.80 -35.85
CA PRO A 151 -1.10 -17.41 -35.62
C PRO A 151 0.05 -16.54 -36.18
N GLY A 152 1.23 -16.63 -35.55
CA GLY A 152 2.42 -15.96 -36.04
C GLY A 152 2.74 -16.41 -37.47
N THR A 153 3.28 -15.49 -38.28
CA THR A 153 3.61 -15.76 -39.70
C THR A 153 5.12 -15.71 -39.97
N GLY A 154 5.94 -15.58 -38.93
CA GLY A 154 7.40 -15.58 -39.03
C GLY A 154 7.98 -14.24 -39.48
N ALA A 155 9.28 -14.23 -39.73
CA ALA A 155 10.03 -13.01 -40.07
C ALA A 155 9.54 -12.33 -41.35
N ASP A 156 9.13 -13.13 -42.35
CA ASP A 156 8.62 -12.62 -43.65
C ASP A 156 7.15 -12.15 -43.58
N GLY A 157 6.51 -12.28 -42.42
CA GLY A 157 5.15 -11.86 -42.17
C GLY A 157 5.07 -10.80 -41.07
N ASN A 158 4.38 -11.12 -39.98
CA ASN A 158 4.13 -10.23 -38.85
C ASN A 158 5.22 -10.27 -37.77
N GLY A 159 6.37 -10.90 -38.05
CA GLY A 159 7.50 -11.03 -37.12
C GLY A 159 7.30 -12.08 -36.02
N ILE A 160 6.06 -12.38 -35.63
CA ILE A 160 5.78 -13.35 -34.55
C ILE A 160 6.11 -14.76 -35.02
N PRO A 161 6.89 -15.55 -34.25
CA PRO A 161 7.25 -16.91 -34.61
C PRO A 161 6.04 -17.77 -34.95
N GLY A 162 6.09 -18.49 -36.08
CA GLY A 162 4.99 -19.35 -36.52
C GLY A 162 4.52 -20.36 -35.47
N ARG A 163 5.42 -20.81 -34.59
CA ARG A 163 5.08 -21.71 -33.47
C ARG A 163 4.07 -21.12 -32.47
N LEU A 164 3.98 -19.80 -32.36
CA LEU A 164 2.98 -19.12 -31.54
C LEU A 164 1.65 -19.04 -32.30
N ARG A 165 0.76 -19.97 -32.02
CA ARG A 165 -0.56 -20.11 -32.65
C ARG A 165 -1.62 -19.20 -32.06
N SER A 166 -1.43 -18.67 -30.85
CA SER A 166 -2.41 -17.81 -30.18
C SER A 166 -1.77 -16.77 -29.25
N GLN A 167 -2.49 -15.67 -28.99
CA GLN A 167 -2.11 -14.68 -27.99
C GLN A 167 -1.92 -15.31 -26.60
N GLY A 168 -2.68 -16.36 -26.29
CA GLY A 168 -2.55 -17.11 -25.04
C GLY A 168 -1.18 -17.79 -24.89
N GLN A 169 -0.60 -18.32 -25.97
CA GLN A 169 0.75 -18.90 -25.94
C GLN A 169 1.83 -17.83 -25.74
N TRP A 170 1.68 -16.66 -26.35
CA TRP A 170 2.58 -15.53 -26.10
C TRP A 170 2.49 -15.06 -24.64
N LEU A 171 1.27 -14.93 -24.10
CA LEU A 171 1.05 -14.59 -22.69
C LEU A 171 1.64 -15.62 -21.74
N ALA A 172 1.52 -16.91 -22.05
CA ALA A 172 2.11 -17.99 -21.25
C ALA A 172 3.64 -17.86 -21.19
N GLY A 173 4.29 -17.44 -22.28
CA GLY A 173 5.74 -17.19 -22.31
C GLY A 173 6.20 -16.11 -21.31
N ILE A 174 5.46 -15.01 -21.14
CA ILE A 174 5.84 -13.97 -20.16
C ILE A 174 5.33 -14.30 -18.74
N LYS A 175 4.15 -14.91 -18.61
CA LYS A 175 3.51 -15.14 -17.31
C LYS A 175 3.98 -16.40 -16.57
N THR A 176 4.18 -17.50 -17.28
CA THR A 176 4.29 -18.83 -16.63
C THR A 176 5.52 -19.60 -17.07
N LEU A 177 5.90 -19.51 -18.35
CA LEU A 177 6.92 -20.37 -18.95
C LEU A 177 8.30 -19.70 -19.09
N GLY A 178 8.40 -18.40 -18.79
CA GLY A 178 9.62 -17.63 -19.03
C GLY A 178 9.96 -16.64 -17.92
N CYS A 179 9.49 -15.41 -18.02
CA CYS A 179 10.04 -14.31 -17.20
C CYS A 179 9.57 -14.36 -15.74
N ASN A 180 8.25 -14.39 -15.50
CA ASN A 180 7.71 -14.29 -14.14
C ASN A 180 7.99 -15.51 -13.25
N SER A 181 8.39 -16.66 -13.83
CA SER A 181 8.73 -17.86 -13.06
C SER A 181 10.06 -17.72 -12.31
N CYS A 182 11.00 -16.91 -12.81
CA CYS A 182 12.31 -16.73 -12.18
C CYS A 182 12.34 -15.50 -11.26
N HIS A 183 11.73 -14.40 -11.70
CA HIS A 183 11.63 -13.19 -10.89
C HIS A 183 10.34 -12.44 -11.20
N GLN A 184 9.86 -11.70 -10.22
CA GLN A 184 8.66 -10.91 -10.34
C GLN A 184 8.83 -9.74 -11.34
N LEU A 185 7.95 -9.64 -12.34
CA LEU A 185 7.81 -8.42 -13.16
C LEU A 185 6.84 -7.43 -12.50
N GLY A 186 7.15 -6.14 -12.68
CA GLY A 186 6.32 -5.01 -12.19
C GLY A 186 6.73 -4.47 -10.82
N ASN A 187 7.70 -5.08 -10.14
CA ASN A 187 8.31 -4.45 -8.97
C ASN A 187 9.20 -3.28 -9.42
N LYS A 188 9.61 -2.41 -8.49
CA LYS A 188 10.38 -1.21 -8.85
C LYS A 188 11.63 -1.54 -9.67
N ALA A 189 12.36 -2.58 -9.29
CA ALA A 189 13.60 -2.99 -9.97
C ALA A 189 13.39 -3.42 -11.43
N THR A 190 12.24 -4.01 -11.76
CA THR A 190 11.95 -4.50 -13.12
C THR A 190 11.15 -3.53 -13.96
N ARG A 191 10.36 -2.62 -13.37
CA ARG A 191 9.53 -1.65 -14.11
C ARG A 191 10.25 -0.36 -14.51
N VAL A 192 11.35 -0.01 -13.84
CA VAL A 192 12.17 1.17 -14.15
C VAL A 192 13.59 0.73 -14.55
N ILE A 193 14.30 1.53 -15.35
CA ILE A 193 15.74 1.34 -15.60
C ILE A 193 16.56 1.91 -14.43
N SER A 194 17.44 1.11 -13.82
CA SER A 194 18.37 1.62 -12.80
C SER A 194 19.44 2.48 -13.45
N LYS A 195 19.80 3.59 -12.82
CA LYS A 195 20.92 4.44 -13.24
C LYS A 195 22.26 3.68 -13.21
N ASP A 196 22.37 2.67 -12.34
CA ASP A 196 23.57 1.82 -12.23
C ASP A 196 23.82 0.96 -13.47
N LEU A 197 22.81 0.79 -14.34
CA LEU A 197 22.98 0.05 -15.60
C LEU A 197 23.79 0.86 -16.63
N GLY A 198 23.88 2.18 -16.45
CA GLY A 198 24.54 3.11 -17.36
C GLY A 198 23.57 4.10 -18.01
N HIS A 199 24.11 4.88 -18.95
CA HIS A 199 23.36 5.83 -19.76
C HIS A 199 23.07 5.23 -21.14
N PHE A 200 21.83 5.40 -21.61
CA PHE A 200 21.34 4.85 -22.88
C PHE A 200 20.56 5.91 -23.63
N ASN A 201 20.57 5.84 -24.96
CA ASN A 201 19.84 6.78 -25.83
C ASN A 201 18.34 6.48 -25.84
N SER A 202 17.94 5.24 -25.52
CA SER A 202 16.55 4.81 -25.46
C SER A 202 16.33 3.74 -24.39
N SER A 203 15.08 3.60 -23.94
CA SER A 203 14.70 2.47 -23.07
C SER A 203 14.83 1.12 -23.76
N LEU A 204 14.75 1.07 -25.10
CA LEU A 204 15.00 -0.14 -25.86
C LEU A 204 16.46 -0.62 -25.70
N ASP A 205 17.42 0.29 -25.88
CA ASP A 205 18.85 -0.01 -25.68
C ASP A 205 19.13 -0.43 -24.23
N ALA A 206 18.49 0.25 -23.26
CA ALA A 206 18.60 -0.09 -21.85
C ALA A 206 18.06 -1.51 -21.55
N TRP A 207 16.91 -1.89 -22.15
CA TRP A 207 16.35 -3.22 -22.00
C TRP A 207 17.22 -4.30 -22.65
N GLN A 208 17.78 -4.04 -23.84
CA GLN A 208 18.75 -4.93 -24.47
C GLN A 208 19.98 -5.15 -23.59
N ARG A 209 20.56 -4.07 -23.05
CA ARG A 209 21.69 -4.18 -22.14
C ARG A 209 21.34 -4.91 -20.84
N ARG A 210 20.13 -4.67 -20.31
CA ARG A 210 19.61 -5.31 -19.08
C ARG A 210 19.51 -6.82 -19.22
N VAL A 211 18.89 -7.33 -20.28
CA VAL A 211 18.66 -8.78 -20.43
C VAL A 211 19.95 -9.54 -20.70
N LEU A 212 21.00 -8.84 -21.13
CA LEU A 212 22.36 -9.38 -21.27
C LEU A 212 23.18 -9.31 -19.97
N SER A 213 22.64 -8.77 -18.88
CA SER A 213 23.36 -8.65 -17.61
C SER A 213 23.31 -9.92 -16.77
N GLY A 214 24.47 -10.29 -16.21
CA GLY A 214 24.59 -11.32 -15.19
C GLY A 214 24.51 -12.74 -15.72
N GLN A 215 24.52 -13.70 -14.78
CA GLN A 215 24.64 -15.13 -15.09
C GLN A 215 23.39 -15.73 -15.77
N ALA A 216 22.26 -15.02 -15.75
CA ALA A 216 21.00 -15.46 -16.36
C ALA A 216 20.81 -14.94 -17.80
N SER A 217 21.80 -14.29 -18.41
CA SER A 217 21.65 -13.65 -19.73
C SER A 217 21.23 -14.64 -20.83
N GLU A 218 21.84 -15.83 -20.87
CA GLU A 218 21.52 -16.85 -21.87
C GLU A 218 20.07 -17.32 -21.78
N ILE A 219 19.56 -17.56 -20.56
CA ILE A 219 18.16 -17.98 -20.36
C ILE A 219 17.18 -16.85 -20.67
N MET A 220 17.54 -15.60 -20.34
CA MET A 220 16.72 -14.43 -20.67
C MET A 220 16.59 -14.25 -22.18
N ILE A 221 17.69 -14.37 -22.92
CA ILE A 221 17.70 -14.27 -24.38
C ILE A 221 16.92 -15.44 -25.02
N ARG A 222 17.06 -16.66 -24.50
CA ARG A 222 16.27 -17.80 -24.98
C ARG A 222 14.77 -17.56 -24.82
N ASN A 223 14.34 -17.11 -23.64
CA ASN A 223 12.93 -16.83 -23.37
C ASN A 223 12.39 -15.69 -24.26
N LEU A 224 13.21 -14.67 -24.55
CA LEU A 224 12.84 -13.63 -25.54
C LEU A 224 12.68 -14.19 -26.94
N LYS A 225 13.55 -15.12 -27.37
CA LYS A 225 13.45 -15.79 -28.68
C LYS A 225 12.15 -16.60 -28.81
N ASP A 226 11.56 -17.04 -27.71
CA ASP A 226 10.26 -17.72 -27.67
C ASP A 226 9.05 -16.81 -27.90
N LEU A 227 9.23 -15.51 -27.73
CA LEU A 227 8.17 -14.50 -27.89
C LEU A 227 8.25 -13.71 -29.20
N GLU A 228 9.44 -13.65 -29.81
CA GLU A 228 9.95 -12.58 -30.69
C GLU A 228 10.72 -11.50 -29.88
N PRO A 229 12.07 -11.50 -29.91
CA PRO A 229 12.88 -10.60 -29.09
C PRO A 229 12.63 -9.12 -29.32
N VAL A 230 12.49 -8.67 -30.57
CA VAL A 230 12.41 -7.24 -30.91
C VAL A 230 11.11 -6.64 -30.37
N LEU A 231 9.98 -7.27 -30.68
CA LEU A 231 8.64 -6.94 -30.21
C LEU A 231 8.57 -6.99 -28.68
N ALA A 232 9.09 -8.06 -28.06
CA ALA A 232 9.08 -8.16 -26.59
C ALA A 232 9.86 -7.00 -25.94
N LEU A 233 11.07 -6.70 -26.43
CA LEU A 233 11.88 -5.59 -25.91
C LEU A 233 11.24 -4.22 -26.18
N GLN A 234 10.61 -4.02 -27.33
CA GLN A 234 9.85 -2.80 -27.64
C GLN A 234 8.65 -2.63 -26.69
N LEU A 235 7.91 -3.69 -26.41
CA LEU A 235 6.79 -3.65 -25.45
C LEU A 235 7.27 -3.35 -24.04
N PHE A 236 8.40 -3.91 -23.61
CA PHE A 236 9.00 -3.58 -22.31
C PHE A 236 9.51 -2.14 -22.25
N ALA A 237 10.11 -1.63 -23.33
CA ALA A 237 10.54 -0.23 -23.44
C ALA A 237 9.34 0.73 -23.36
N ASP A 238 8.29 0.52 -24.18
CA ASP A 238 7.04 1.30 -24.12
C ASP A 238 6.43 1.31 -22.72
N TRP A 239 6.39 0.14 -22.06
CA TRP A 239 5.88 0.01 -20.70
C TRP A 239 6.69 0.82 -19.68
N THR A 240 8.02 0.75 -19.75
CA THR A 240 8.90 1.53 -18.87
C THR A 240 8.79 3.03 -19.14
N ASP A 241 8.74 3.45 -20.41
CA ASP A 241 8.63 4.86 -20.80
C ASP A 241 7.31 5.46 -20.34
N ARG A 242 6.20 4.72 -20.50
CA ARG A 242 4.88 5.14 -20.02
C ARG A 242 4.84 5.31 -18.51
N ILE A 243 5.46 4.38 -17.75
CA ILE A 243 5.60 4.53 -16.29
C ILE A 243 6.44 5.75 -15.94
N ALA A 244 7.55 5.99 -16.65
CA ALA A 244 8.41 7.15 -16.42
C ALA A 244 7.69 8.48 -16.74
N ALA A 245 6.80 8.48 -17.73
CA ALA A 245 5.91 9.59 -18.07
C ALA A 245 4.76 9.79 -17.06
N GLY A 246 4.65 8.94 -16.04
CA GLY A 246 3.68 9.08 -14.95
C GLY A 246 2.42 8.24 -15.12
N GLU A 247 2.35 7.33 -16.09
CA GLU A 247 1.22 6.40 -16.17
C GLU A 247 1.19 5.46 -14.96
N LEU A 248 0.00 5.27 -14.39
CA LEU A 248 -0.25 4.44 -13.21
C LEU A 248 -1.12 3.23 -13.55
N PRO A 249 -1.10 2.17 -12.73
CA PRO A 249 -2.04 1.07 -12.87
C PRO A 249 -3.49 1.57 -12.82
N LYS A 250 -4.30 1.17 -13.78
CA LYS A 250 -5.73 1.58 -13.86
C LYS A 250 -6.55 1.06 -12.69
N ALA A 251 -6.22 -0.13 -12.19
CA ALA A 251 -6.87 -0.74 -11.04
C ALA A 251 -6.12 -0.40 -9.75
N LYS A 252 -6.88 -0.12 -8.68
CA LYS A 252 -6.34 0.04 -7.33
C LYS A 252 -6.53 -1.28 -6.58
N PRO A 253 -5.49 -1.82 -5.91
CA PRO A 253 -5.63 -3.06 -5.16
C PRO A 253 -6.59 -2.88 -3.99
N PRO A 254 -7.52 -3.83 -3.77
CA PRO A 254 -8.37 -3.81 -2.59
C PRO A 254 -7.53 -4.10 -1.35
N ARG A 255 -7.92 -3.50 -0.23
CA ARG A 255 -7.46 -3.92 1.09
C ARG A 255 -8.15 -5.23 1.49
N PRO A 256 -7.57 -6.06 2.37
CA PRO A 256 -8.23 -7.22 2.93
C PRO A 256 -9.59 -6.88 3.57
N GLN A 257 -10.59 -7.72 3.31
CA GLN A 257 -11.96 -7.58 3.81
C GLN A 257 -12.47 -8.86 4.46
N GLY A 258 -13.43 -8.73 5.39
CA GLY A 258 -14.05 -9.87 6.05
C GLY A 258 -13.02 -10.84 6.64
N LYS A 259 -13.11 -12.12 6.27
CA LYS A 259 -12.22 -13.19 6.78
C LYS A 259 -10.76 -13.04 6.37
N GLU A 260 -10.45 -12.29 5.32
CA GLU A 260 -9.05 -12.06 4.88
C GLU A 260 -8.23 -11.31 5.93
N ARG A 261 -8.90 -10.59 6.84
CA ARG A 261 -8.25 -9.84 7.92
C ARG A 261 -7.79 -10.72 9.09
N ASN A 262 -8.18 -12.00 9.11
CA ASN A 262 -7.77 -12.95 10.15
C ASN A 262 -6.38 -13.55 9.87
N VAL A 263 -5.71 -13.10 8.81
CA VAL A 263 -4.37 -13.58 8.44
C VAL A 263 -3.33 -13.06 9.44
N VAL A 264 -2.49 -13.98 9.91
CA VAL A 264 -1.26 -13.72 10.67
C VAL A 264 -0.11 -14.35 9.90
N ILE A 265 0.92 -13.56 9.59
CA ILE A 265 2.10 -14.02 8.84
C ILE A 265 3.32 -13.85 9.74
N THR A 266 4.14 -14.90 9.84
CA THR A 266 5.45 -14.85 10.51
C THR A 266 6.54 -15.10 9.46
N LEU A 267 7.57 -14.25 9.45
CA LEU A 267 8.72 -14.27 8.52
C LEU A 267 10.04 -14.25 9.29
#